data_AF-A0A329LHH2-F1
#
_entry.id   AF-A0A329LHH2-F1
#
_cell.length_a   1.000
_cell.length_b   1.000
_cell.length_c   1.000
_cell.angle_alpha   90.00
_cell.angle_beta   90.00
_cell.angle_gamma   90.00
#
_symmetry.space_group_name_H-M   'P 1'
#
loop_
_entity.id
_entity.type
_entity.pdbx_description
1 polymer ?
#
loop_
_entity_poly.entity_id
_entity_poly.type
_entity_poly.pdbx_seq_one_letter_code
_entity_poly.pdbx_strand_id
1 'polypeptide(L)'
;MILSSVLPAIGLFIVTNIDDIIVLSLFFARGAGQRGTTARITAGQYLGFAGILGAAVLVTLGAGAFLPREIIPYFGLIPLALGLWAAWETWRGNGRDDDDAKVAGKNVGVWTVAGVTFANGGDNIGVYVPVFLSVGPAAVVAYCVVFLVLVAVLVVAARFVATRQPIAEVLERWEHVLFPIVLIALGVFILVSGLAF
;
A
#
# COMPACT_ATOMS: atom_id res chain seq x y z
N MET A 1 -21.42 8.21 -9.52
CA MET A 1 -20.06 8.62 -9.96
C MET A 1 -19.04 8.65 -8.82
N ILE A 2 -19.33 9.22 -7.64
CA ILE A 2 -18.41 9.13 -6.47
C ILE A 2 -18.67 7.86 -5.64
N LEU A 3 -19.94 7.52 -5.39
CA LEU A 3 -20.31 6.33 -4.59
C LEU A 3 -19.85 5.01 -5.22
N SER A 4 -19.78 4.97 -6.56
CA SER A 4 -19.25 3.84 -7.35
C SER A 4 -17.74 3.62 -7.19
N SER A 5 -17.00 4.63 -6.72
CA SER A 5 -15.54 4.57 -6.54
C SER A 5 -15.13 4.15 -5.13
N VAL A 6 -16.04 4.19 -4.16
CA VAL A 6 -15.74 3.87 -2.76
C VAL A 6 -15.35 2.40 -2.59
N LEU A 7 -16.10 1.47 -3.19
CA LEU A 7 -15.82 0.05 -3.06
C LEU A 7 -14.49 -0.36 -3.72
N PRO A 8 -14.19 0.06 -4.96
CA PRO A 8 -12.86 -0.12 -5.55
C PRO A 8 -11.74 0.55 -4.74
N ALA A 9 -11.97 1.74 -4.17
CA ALA A 9 -10.98 2.40 -3.32
C ALA A 9 -10.73 1.61 -2.02
N ILE A 10 -11.78 1.11 -1.36
CA ILE A 10 -11.61 0.25 -0.17
C ILE A 10 -10.82 -1.00 -0.53
N GLY A 11 -11.18 -1.68 -1.63
CA GLY A 11 -10.47 -2.87 -2.08
C GLY A 11 -9.00 -2.60 -2.39
N LEU A 12 -8.73 -1.52 -3.13
CA LEU A 12 -7.36 -1.11 -3.46
C LEU A 12 -6.56 -0.79 -2.20
N PHE A 13 -7.14 -0.01 -1.28
CA PHE A 13 -6.49 0.34 -0.02
C PHE A 13 -6.16 -0.89 0.80
N ILE A 14 -7.09 -1.84 0.96
CA ILE A 14 -6.86 -3.05 1.74
C ILE A 14 -5.67 -3.81 1.17
N VAL A 15 -5.67 -4.06 -0.14
CA VAL A 15 -4.64 -4.86 -0.82
C VAL A 15 -3.26 -4.26 -0.65
N THR A 16 -3.13 -2.95 -0.84
CA THR A 16 -1.84 -2.24 -0.78
C THR A 16 -1.38 -1.95 0.65
N ASN A 17 -2.21 -2.15 1.67
CA ASN A 17 -1.85 -1.79 3.04
C ASN A 17 -1.89 -2.98 4.00
N ILE A 18 -1.89 -4.22 3.48
CA ILE A 18 -1.77 -5.41 4.33
C ILE A 18 -0.40 -5.43 5.03
N ASP A 19 0.68 -5.16 4.30
CA ASP A 19 2.05 -5.19 4.81
C ASP A 19 2.25 -4.11 5.91
N ASP A 20 1.60 -2.96 5.74
CA ASP A 20 1.58 -1.88 6.73
C ASP A 20 0.93 -2.32 8.07
N ILE A 21 0.01 -3.29 8.07
CA ILE A 21 -0.54 -3.85 9.32
C ILE A 21 0.59 -4.50 10.13
N ILE A 22 1.46 -5.27 9.49
CA ILE A 22 2.59 -5.95 10.14
C ILE A 22 3.57 -4.92 10.67
N VAL A 23 4.02 -3.99 9.82
CA VAL A 23 4.97 -2.93 10.19
C VAL A 23 4.44 -2.08 11.36
N LEU A 24 3.19 -1.63 11.29
CA LEU A 24 2.57 -0.85 12.37
C LEU A 24 2.38 -1.67 13.64
N SER A 25 2.05 -2.96 13.53
CA SER A 25 1.91 -3.83 14.69
C SER A 25 3.23 -3.96 15.47
N LEU A 26 4.37 -4.03 14.77
CA LEU A 26 5.69 -4.05 15.39
C LEU A 26 6.00 -2.73 16.10
N PHE A 27 5.64 -1.59 15.52
CA PHE A 27 5.75 -0.30 16.21
C PHE A 27 4.90 -0.24 17.48
N PHE A 28 3.68 -0.78 17.45
CA PHE A 28 2.81 -0.87 18.63
C PHE A 28 3.39 -1.80 19.71
N ALA A 29 3.94 -2.95 19.32
CA ALA A 29 4.59 -3.88 20.25
C ALA A 29 5.78 -3.22 20.95
N ARG A 30 6.60 -2.45 20.21
CA ARG A 30 7.77 -1.75 20.78
C ARG A 30 7.42 -0.54 21.64
N GLY A 31 6.36 0.18 21.28
CA GLY A 31 5.87 1.32 22.03
C GLY A 31 4.93 0.95 23.18
N ALA A 32 4.74 -0.35 23.45
CA ALA A 32 3.90 -0.83 24.54
C ALA A 32 4.35 -0.25 25.89
N GLY A 33 3.39 0.22 26.69
CA GLY A 33 3.68 0.84 28.00
C GLY A 33 4.12 2.30 27.96
N GLN A 34 4.41 2.89 26.79
CA GLN A 34 4.74 4.31 26.67
C GLN A 34 3.48 5.16 26.42
N ARG A 35 3.34 6.27 27.17
CA ARG A 35 2.25 7.23 26.94
C ARG A 35 2.46 7.95 25.60
N GLY A 36 1.40 8.04 24.81
CA GLY A 36 1.41 8.76 23.53
C GLY A 36 1.89 7.94 22.31
N THR A 37 2.21 6.66 22.47
CA THR A 37 2.61 5.77 21.36
C THR A 37 1.61 5.78 20.22
N THR A 38 0.32 5.58 20.50
CA THR A 38 -0.72 5.58 19.47
C THR A 38 -0.75 6.88 18.68
N ALA A 39 -0.64 8.03 19.35
CA ALA A 39 -0.63 9.33 18.68
C ALA A 39 0.60 9.50 17.78
N ARG A 40 1.78 9.08 18.24
CA ARG A 40 3.02 9.16 17.44
C ARG A 40 2.96 8.26 16.20
N ILE A 41 2.49 7.02 16.37
CA ILE A 41 2.32 6.07 15.27
C ILE A 41 1.28 6.58 14.28
N THR A 42 0.12 7.05 14.77
CA THR A 42 -0.93 7.59 13.89
C THR A 42 -0.41 8.79 13.10
N ALA A 43 0.21 9.78 13.76
CA ALA A 43 0.76 10.94 13.09
C ALA A 43 1.84 10.58 12.07
N GLY A 44 2.71 9.63 12.41
CA GLY A 44 3.74 9.12 11.49
C GLY A 44 3.13 8.44 10.27
N GLN A 45 2.15 7.56 10.48
CA GLN A 45 1.46 6.86 9.38
C GLN A 45 0.78 7.85 8.44
N TYR A 46 0.04 8.84 8.97
CA TYR A 46 -0.59 9.85 8.13
C TYR A 46 0.43 10.68 7.34
N LEU A 47 1.56 11.05 7.95
CA LEU A 47 2.62 11.79 7.26
C LEU A 47 3.25 10.97 6.13
N GLY A 48 3.65 9.73 6.42
CA GLY A 48 4.26 8.83 5.44
C GLY A 48 3.29 8.51 4.30
N PHE A 49 2.05 8.15 4.65
CA PHE A 49 1.02 7.79 3.69
C PHE A 49 0.55 8.98 2.85
N ALA A 50 0.48 10.19 3.42
CA ALA A 50 0.24 11.41 2.65
C ALA A 50 1.38 11.69 1.66
N GLY A 51 2.63 11.38 2.04
CA GLY A 51 3.78 11.44 1.13
C GLY A 51 3.63 10.49 -0.06
N ILE A 52 3.25 9.23 0.19
CA ILE A 52 2.97 8.22 -0.84
C ILE A 52 1.86 8.70 -1.77
N LEU A 53 0.72 9.12 -1.21
CA LEU A 53 -0.40 9.64 -1.97
C LEU A 53 -0.01 10.85 -2.82
N GLY A 54 0.74 11.79 -2.24
CA GLY A 54 1.24 12.97 -2.94
C GLY A 54 2.15 12.58 -4.11
N ALA A 55 3.09 11.67 -3.89
CA ALA A 55 3.97 11.17 -4.93
C ALA A 55 3.18 10.46 -6.05
N ALA A 56 2.24 9.57 -5.71
CA ALA A 56 1.40 8.88 -6.68
C ALA A 56 0.57 9.87 -7.51
N VAL A 57 -0.07 10.86 -6.88
CA VAL A 57 -0.83 11.90 -7.59
C VAL A 57 0.07 12.73 -8.50
N LEU A 58 1.26 13.13 -8.04
CA LEU A 58 2.21 13.89 -8.86
C LEU A 58 2.67 13.10 -10.08
N VAL A 59 2.99 11.81 -9.89
CA VAL A 59 3.36 10.90 -10.99
C VAL A 59 2.19 10.74 -11.97
N THR A 60 0.96 10.52 -11.49
CA THR A 60 -0.23 10.44 -12.33
C THR A 60 -0.46 11.73 -13.11
N LEU A 61 -0.35 12.90 -12.48
CA LEU A 61 -0.53 14.19 -13.15
C LEU A 61 0.55 14.43 -14.21
N GLY A 62 1.81 14.12 -13.90
CA GLY A 62 2.90 14.19 -14.87
C GLY A 62 2.69 13.22 -16.03
N ALA A 63 2.48 11.95 -15.74
CA ALA A 63 2.20 10.92 -16.74
C ALA A 63 1.01 11.29 -17.64
N GLY A 64 -0.12 11.73 -17.06
CA GLY A 64 -1.30 12.14 -17.83
C GLY A 64 -1.13 13.43 -18.63
N ALA A 65 -0.17 14.30 -18.28
CA ALA A 65 0.13 15.52 -19.02
C ALA A 65 1.10 15.29 -20.19
N PHE A 66 2.03 14.33 -20.05
CA PHE A 66 3.10 14.11 -21.01
C PHE A 66 2.93 12.86 -21.88
N LEU A 67 2.07 11.90 -21.50
CA LEU A 67 1.89 10.65 -22.23
C LEU A 67 0.61 10.66 -23.10
N PRO A 68 0.67 10.11 -24.32
CA PRO A 68 -0.50 9.82 -25.13
C PRO A 68 -1.47 8.88 -24.41
N ARG A 69 -2.78 9.06 -24.64
CA ARG A 69 -3.83 8.28 -23.96
C ARG A 69 -3.75 6.79 -24.29
N GLU A 70 -3.16 6.45 -25.43
CA GLU A 70 -2.94 5.09 -25.92
C GLU A 70 -1.91 4.34 -25.05
N ILE A 71 -1.06 5.05 -24.28
CA ILE A 71 -0.04 4.44 -23.43
C ILE A 71 -0.58 4.11 -22.02
N ILE A 72 -1.65 4.78 -21.57
CA ILE A 72 -2.21 4.63 -20.23
C ILE A 72 -2.57 3.18 -19.88
N PRO A 73 -3.21 2.37 -20.75
CA PRO A 73 -3.51 0.97 -20.47
C PRO A 73 -2.26 0.12 -20.17
N TYR A 74 -1.12 0.43 -20.79
CA TYR A 74 0.13 -0.30 -20.58
C TYR A 74 0.72 -0.10 -19.19
N PHE A 75 0.25 0.88 -18.40
CA PHE A 75 0.62 0.98 -16.99
C PHE A 75 0.14 -0.23 -16.18
N GLY A 76 -0.84 -1.00 -16.67
CA GLY A 76 -1.21 -2.30 -16.11
C GLY A 76 -0.08 -3.35 -16.17
N LEU A 77 0.94 -3.16 -17.03
CA LEU A 77 2.13 -4.01 -17.05
C LEU A 77 2.97 -3.88 -15.76
N ILE A 78 2.93 -2.73 -15.08
CA ILE A 78 3.67 -2.49 -13.83
C ILE A 78 3.16 -3.42 -12.71
N PRO A 79 1.88 -3.37 -12.30
CA PRO A 79 1.37 -4.30 -11.29
C PRO A 79 1.41 -5.75 -11.78
N LEU A 80 1.22 -6.01 -13.08
CA LEU A 80 1.37 -7.36 -13.62
C LEU A 80 2.80 -7.92 -13.42
N ALA A 81 3.82 -7.14 -13.76
CA ALA A 81 5.21 -7.53 -13.61
C ALA A 81 5.60 -7.70 -12.14
N LEU A 82 5.19 -6.78 -11.27
CA LEU A 82 5.41 -6.87 -9.82
C LEU A 82 4.76 -8.12 -9.24
N GLY A 83 3.52 -8.43 -9.63
CA GLY A 83 2.80 -9.61 -9.17
C GLY A 83 3.43 -10.92 -9.66
N LEU A 84 3.84 -10.98 -10.92
CA LEU A 84 4.56 -12.14 -11.46
C LEU A 84 5.93 -12.34 -10.80
N TRP A 85 6.66 -11.25 -10.55
CA TRP A 85 7.94 -11.30 -9.87
C TRP A 85 7.79 -11.79 -8.42
N ALA A 86 6.82 -11.25 -7.68
CA ALA A 86 6.53 -11.67 -6.32
C ALA A 86 6.12 -13.16 -6.25
N ALA A 87 5.27 -13.63 -7.18
CA ALA A 87 4.91 -15.05 -7.26
C ALA A 87 6.11 -15.96 -7.57
N TRP A 88 7.04 -15.49 -8.40
CA TRP A 88 8.24 -16.24 -8.75
C TRP A 88 9.21 -16.36 -7.58
N GLU A 89 9.41 -15.28 -6.82
CA GLU A 89 10.22 -15.24 -5.60
C GLU A 89 9.72 -16.30 -4.60
N THR A 90 8.40 -16.35 -4.36
CA THR A 90 7.76 -17.34 -3.48
C THR A 90 7.98 -18.77 -3.96
N TRP A 91 7.90 -19.02 -5.26
CA TRP A 91 8.07 -20.36 -5.83
C TRP A 91 9.52 -20.85 -5.77
N ARG A 92 10.51 -19.94 -5.83
CA ARG A 92 11.93 -20.29 -5.79
C ARG A 92 12.42 -20.74 -4.41
N GLY A 93 11.57 -20.72 -3.39
CA GLY A 93 11.91 -21.17 -2.03
C GLY A 93 13.02 -20.35 -1.38
N ASN A 94 13.38 -19.21 -1.96
CA ASN A 94 14.30 -18.26 -1.36
C ASN A 94 13.45 -17.46 -0.36
N GLY A 95 13.21 -18.08 0.80
CA GLY A 95 12.57 -17.43 1.93
C GLY A 95 13.22 -16.08 2.14
N ARG A 96 12.38 -15.07 2.33
CA ARG A 96 12.76 -13.68 2.52
C ARG A 96 13.34 -13.51 3.93
N ASP A 97 14.42 -14.23 4.24
CA ASP A 97 15.28 -13.94 5.36
C ASP A 97 16.26 -12.85 4.89
N ASP A 98 16.05 -11.60 5.33
CA ASP A 98 17.06 -10.54 5.52
C ASP A 98 16.66 -9.08 5.17
N ASP A 99 15.47 -8.60 5.52
CA ASP A 99 15.29 -7.12 5.63
C ASP A 99 14.55 -6.61 6.89
N ASP A 100 14.04 -7.50 7.75
CA ASP A 100 13.37 -7.12 9.00
C ASP A 100 14.31 -6.56 10.09
N ALA A 101 15.62 -6.59 9.85
CA ALA A 101 16.63 -6.11 10.79
C ALA A 101 16.93 -4.60 10.69
N LYS A 102 16.37 -3.83 9.74
CA LYS A 102 16.69 -2.39 9.63
C LYS A 102 15.93 -1.49 10.62
N VAL A 103 14.97 -2.04 11.36
CA VAL A 103 14.24 -1.29 12.40
C VAL A 103 14.97 -1.35 13.76
N ALA A 104 16.07 -2.09 13.88
CA ALA A 104 16.82 -2.30 15.13
C ALA A 104 17.65 -1.06 15.52
N GLY A 105 17.01 0.00 16.05
CA GLY A 105 17.77 1.06 16.75
C GLY A 105 17.14 2.45 16.85
N LYS A 106 15.98 2.71 16.24
CA LYS A 106 15.36 4.06 16.29
C LYS A 106 14.14 4.09 17.21
N ASN A 107 14.08 5.11 18.08
CA ASN A 107 12.93 5.40 18.95
C ASN A 107 11.62 5.44 18.15
N VAL A 108 10.50 5.04 18.77
CA VAL A 108 9.13 5.14 18.20
C VAL A 108 8.70 6.61 18.16
N GLY A 109 9.30 7.35 17.24
CA GLY A 109 9.02 8.73 16.93
C GLY A 109 8.21 8.85 15.64
N VAL A 110 7.48 9.96 15.51
CA VAL A 110 6.64 10.28 14.35
C VAL A 110 7.43 10.16 13.04
N TRP A 111 8.65 10.71 13.00
CA TRP A 111 9.53 10.68 11.83
C TRP A 111 10.03 9.28 11.46
N THR A 112 10.29 8.43 12.47
CA THR A 112 10.68 7.03 12.23
C THR A 112 9.54 6.29 11.57
N VAL A 113 8.32 6.43 12.11
CA VAL A 113 7.13 5.78 11.55
C VAL A 113 6.85 6.31 10.15
N ALA A 114 6.82 7.62 9.94
CA ALA A 114 6.59 8.23 8.63
C ALA A 114 7.62 7.79 7.57
N GLY A 115 8.90 7.77 7.94
CA GLY A 115 9.97 7.35 7.04
C GLY A 115 9.86 5.87 6.67
N VAL A 116 9.51 5.00 7.63
CA VAL A 116 9.31 3.57 7.36
C VAL A 116 8.05 3.34 6.53
N THR A 117 6.93 3.99 6.84
CA THR A 117 5.71 3.94 6.01
C THR A 117 6.01 4.35 4.56
N PHE A 118 6.69 5.48 4.37
CA PHE A 118 7.02 5.97 3.02
C PHE A 118 7.98 5.02 2.28
N ALA A 119 8.97 4.46 2.97
CA ALA A 119 9.90 3.50 2.38
C ALA A 119 9.24 2.16 2.04
N ASN A 120 8.27 1.73 2.87
CA ASN A 120 7.53 0.49 2.68
C ASN A 120 6.54 0.62 1.51
N GLY A 121 5.76 1.71 1.47
CA GLY A 121 4.72 1.91 0.46
C GLY A 121 5.21 2.37 -0.92
N GLY A 122 6.41 1.95 -1.33
CA GLY A 122 6.90 2.18 -2.70
C GLY A 122 6.13 1.35 -3.73
N ASP A 123 5.75 0.13 -3.38
CA ASP A 123 4.84 -0.73 -4.13
C ASP A 123 3.42 -0.12 -4.23
N ASN A 124 2.97 0.60 -3.19
CA ASN A 124 1.70 1.32 -3.20
C ASN A 124 1.66 2.38 -4.29
N ILE A 125 2.78 3.10 -4.53
CA ILE A 125 2.88 4.05 -5.64
C ILE A 125 2.74 3.31 -6.97
N GLY A 126 3.44 2.18 -7.14
CA GLY A 126 3.39 1.34 -8.34
C GLY A 126 1.99 0.79 -8.67
N VAL A 127 1.13 0.67 -7.65
CA VAL A 127 -0.26 0.21 -7.78
C VAL A 127 -1.25 1.38 -7.95
N TYR A 128 -1.06 2.47 -7.22
CA TYR A 128 -1.96 3.62 -7.25
C TYR A 128 -1.86 4.40 -8.55
N VAL A 129 -0.65 4.58 -9.09
CA VAL A 129 -0.42 5.38 -10.31
C VAL A 129 -1.20 4.82 -11.51
N PRO A 130 -1.11 3.52 -11.86
CA PRO A 130 -1.92 2.93 -12.93
C PRO A 130 -3.43 3.11 -12.71
N VAL A 131 -3.91 2.89 -11.48
CA VAL A 131 -5.35 3.05 -11.18
C VAL A 131 -5.78 4.50 -11.33
N PHE A 132 -5.01 5.45 -10.80
CA PHE A 132 -5.33 6.88 -10.89
C PHE A 132 -5.30 7.39 -12.34
N LEU A 133 -4.43 6.85 -13.19
CA LEU A 133 -4.41 7.17 -14.63
C LEU A 133 -5.64 6.63 -15.38
N SER A 134 -6.22 5.52 -14.91
CA SER A 134 -7.41 4.92 -15.52
C SER A 134 -8.75 5.55 -15.09
N VAL A 135 -8.74 6.46 -14.11
CA VAL A 135 -9.95 7.11 -13.59
C VAL A 135 -9.87 8.63 -13.73
N GLY A 136 -11.02 9.31 -13.67
CA GLY A 136 -11.07 10.77 -13.77
C GLY A 136 -10.54 11.48 -12.50
N PRO A 137 -10.14 12.76 -12.59
CA PRO A 137 -9.56 13.51 -11.46
C PRO A 137 -10.45 13.56 -10.21
N ALA A 138 -11.76 13.69 -10.39
CA ALA A 138 -12.72 13.67 -9.27
C ALA A 138 -12.75 12.31 -8.55
N ALA A 139 -12.53 11.21 -9.27
CA ALA A 139 -12.40 9.89 -8.67
C ALA A 139 -11.06 9.76 -7.93
N VAL A 140 -9.95 10.26 -8.47
CA VAL A 140 -8.66 10.30 -7.76
C VAL A 140 -8.80 11.01 -6.41
N VAL A 141 -9.46 12.17 -6.36
CA VAL A 141 -9.72 12.88 -5.10
C VAL A 141 -10.56 12.02 -4.14
N ALA A 142 -11.59 11.35 -4.64
CA ALA A 142 -12.39 10.43 -3.83
C ALA A 142 -11.56 9.27 -3.25
N TYR A 143 -10.66 8.68 -4.04
CA TYR A 143 -9.72 7.65 -3.56
C TYR A 143 -8.82 8.19 -2.45
N CYS A 144 -8.22 9.37 -2.64
CA CYS A 144 -7.37 9.99 -1.62
C CYS A 144 -8.13 10.21 -0.29
N VAL A 145 -9.36 10.73 -0.35
CA VAL A 145 -10.20 10.94 0.84
C VAL A 145 -10.52 9.61 1.51
N VAL A 146 -10.95 8.60 0.75
CA VAL A 146 -11.26 7.27 1.28
C VAL A 146 -10.03 6.66 1.94
N PHE A 147 -8.86 6.73 1.30
CA PHE A 147 -7.63 6.16 1.86
C PHE A 147 -7.23 6.85 3.16
N LEU A 148 -7.27 8.18 3.22
CA LEU A 148 -6.97 8.91 4.45
C LEU A 148 -7.92 8.54 5.59
N VAL A 149 -9.21 8.30 5.31
CA VAL A 149 -10.14 7.80 6.33
C VAL A 149 -9.77 6.36 6.76
N LEU A 150 -9.44 5.49 5.80
CA LEU A 150 -9.08 4.10 6.07
C LEU A 150 -7.74 3.96 6.80
N VAL A 151 -6.83 4.92 6.73
CA VAL A 151 -5.60 4.94 7.56
C VAL A 151 -5.96 4.90 9.05
N ALA A 152 -7.04 5.56 9.50
CA ALA A 152 -7.47 5.44 10.90
C ALA A 152 -7.86 3.98 11.25
N VAL A 153 -8.58 3.32 10.34
CA VAL A 153 -8.99 1.91 10.50
C VAL A 153 -7.75 1.00 10.51
N LEU A 154 -6.80 1.25 9.62
CA LEU A 154 -5.53 0.53 9.53
C LEU A 154 -4.75 0.60 10.84
N VAL A 155 -4.62 1.80 11.42
CA VAL A 155 -3.91 1.98 12.71
C VAL A 155 -4.61 1.22 13.83
N VAL A 156 -5.94 1.20 13.87
CA VAL A 156 -6.71 0.42 14.85
C VAL A 156 -6.52 -1.08 14.64
N ALA A 157 -6.55 -1.54 13.39
CA ALA A 157 -6.31 -2.93 13.03
C ALA A 157 -4.90 -3.37 13.44
N ALA A 158 -3.87 -2.60 13.10
CA ALA A 158 -2.49 -2.88 13.48
C ALA A 158 -2.30 -2.94 15.00
N ARG A 159 -2.94 -2.03 15.75
CA ARG A 159 -2.93 -2.09 17.23
C ARG A 159 -3.59 -3.37 17.75
N PHE A 160 -4.68 -3.81 17.13
CA PHE A 160 -5.37 -5.05 17.49
C PHE A 160 -4.50 -6.27 17.19
N VAL A 161 -3.83 -6.30 16.04
CA VAL A 161 -2.89 -7.37 15.64
C VAL A 161 -1.66 -7.41 16.55
N ALA A 162 -1.12 -6.26 16.95
CA ALA A 162 0.01 -6.17 17.88
C ALA A 162 -0.25 -6.86 19.24
N THR A 163 -1.52 -7.00 19.63
CA THR A 163 -1.91 -7.71 20.87
C THR A 163 -2.16 -9.21 20.68
N ARG A 164 -2.12 -9.72 19.44
CA ARG A 164 -2.46 -11.11 19.10
C ARG A 164 -1.50 -11.68 18.06
N GLN A 165 -0.43 -12.33 18.54
CA GLN A 165 0.58 -13.00 17.71
C GLN A 165 0.01 -13.96 16.64
N PRO A 166 -1.02 -14.80 16.91
CA PRO A 166 -1.53 -15.72 15.90
C PRO A 166 -2.12 -15.03 14.66
N ILE A 167 -2.64 -13.80 14.81
CA ILE A 167 -3.19 -13.05 13.67
C ILE A 167 -2.07 -12.47 12.82
N ALA A 168 -0.97 -12.02 13.44
CA ALA A 168 0.19 -11.52 12.72
C ALA A 168 0.81 -12.61 11.84
N GLU A 169 0.99 -13.83 12.39
CA GLU A 169 1.51 -14.99 11.64
C GLU A 169 0.61 -15.37 10.46
N VAL A 170 -0.72 -15.31 10.65
CA VAL A 170 -1.68 -15.56 9.56
C VAL A 170 -1.58 -14.48 8.50
N LEU A 171 -1.53 -13.20 8.86
CA LEU A 171 -1.38 -12.10 7.90
C LEU A 171 -0.11 -12.25 7.08
N GLU A 172 1.03 -12.48 7.70
CA GLU A 172 2.32 -12.72 7.05
C GLU A 172 2.28 -13.93 6.10
N ARG A 173 1.58 -14.99 6.52
CA ARG A 173 1.40 -16.19 5.69
C ARG A 173 0.44 -16.00 4.51
N TRP A 174 -0.50 -15.07 4.58
CA TRP A 174 -1.42 -14.81 3.47
C TRP A 174 -0.91 -13.71 2.56
N GLU A 175 -0.14 -12.75 3.07
CA GLU A 175 0.44 -11.64 2.33
C GLU A 175 1.22 -12.13 1.10
N HIS A 176 2.15 -13.06 1.30
CA HIS A 176 3.01 -13.58 0.22
C HIS A 176 2.24 -14.31 -0.88
N VAL A 177 0.98 -14.70 -0.65
CA VAL A 177 0.11 -15.33 -1.67
C VAL A 177 -0.86 -14.30 -2.25
N LEU A 178 -1.50 -13.50 -1.40
CA LEU A 178 -2.55 -12.58 -1.78
C LEU A 178 -2.00 -11.40 -2.60
N PHE A 179 -0.85 -10.87 -2.20
CA PHE A 179 -0.24 -9.71 -2.86
C PHE A 179 0.08 -9.99 -4.35
N PRO A 180 0.80 -11.09 -4.72
CA PRO A 180 1.00 -11.45 -6.12
C PRO A 180 -0.30 -11.61 -6.92
N ILE A 181 -1.29 -12.31 -6.34
CA ILE A 181 -2.56 -12.62 -7.01
C ILE A 181 -3.31 -11.35 -7.36
N VAL A 182 -3.42 -10.42 -6.42
CA VAL A 182 -4.17 -9.19 -6.65
C VAL A 182 -3.45 -8.27 -7.63
N LEU A 183 -2.12 -8.18 -7.55
CA LEU A 183 -1.32 -7.43 -8.52
C LEU A 183 -1.48 -7.94 -9.95
N ILE A 184 -1.45 -9.26 -10.15
CA ILE A 184 -1.69 -9.88 -11.45
C ILE A 184 -3.11 -9.57 -11.93
N ALA A 185 -4.12 -9.77 -11.07
CA ALA A 185 -5.51 -9.50 -11.42
C ALA A 185 -5.74 -8.03 -11.79
N LEU A 186 -5.16 -7.10 -11.04
CA LEU A 186 -5.23 -5.66 -11.30
C LEU A 186 -4.53 -5.28 -12.61
N GLY A 187 -3.33 -5.82 -12.84
CA GLY A 187 -2.59 -5.57 -14.08
C GLY A 187 -3.34 -6.04 -15.31
N VAL A 188 -3.88 -7.27 -15.28
CA VAL A 188 -4.74 -7.79 -16.34
C VAL A 188 -5.99 -6.93 -16.51
N PHE A 189 -6.64 -6.54 -15.41
CA PHE A 189 -7.85 -5.72 -15.46
C PHE A 189 -7.59 -4.36 -16.14
N ILE A 190 -6.50 -3.68 -15.81
CA ILE A 190 -6.14 -2.38 -16.42
C ILE A 190 -5.83 -2.54 -17.92
N LEU A 191 -5.10 -3.59 -18.29
CA LEU A 191 -4.75 -3.87 -19.70
C LEU A 191 -6.00 -4.14 -20.55
N VAL A 192 -6.89 -5.00 -20.06
CA VAL A 192 -8.12 -5.39 -20.77
C VAL A 192 -9.12 -4.23 -20.82
N SER A 193 -9.32 -3.54 -19.70
CA SER A 193 -10.28 -2.42 -19.64
C SER A 193 -9.83 -1.20 -20.45
N GLY A 194 -8.52 -1.03 -20.63
CA GLY A 194 -7.95 0.04 -21.41
C GLY A 194 -7.88 -0.22 -22.92
N LEU A 195 -8.39 -1.35 -23.42
CA LEU A 195 -8.27 -1.75 -24.84
C LEU A 195 -6.81 -1.78 -25.33
N ALA A 196 -5.87 -2.23 -24.49
CA ALA A 196 -4.47 -2.38 -24.90
C ALA A 196 -4.29 -3.42 -26.04
N PHE A 197 -5.34 -4.20 -26.32
CA PHE A 197 -5.44 -5.26 -27.30
C PHE A 197 -6.85 -5.32 -27.90
#